data_AF-A0A832SBP8-F1
#
_entry.id   AF-A0A832SBP8-F1
#
_cell.length_a   1.000
_cell.length_b   1.000
_cell.length_c   1.000
_cell.angle_alpha   90.00
_cell.angle_beta   90.00
_cell.angle_gamma   90.00
#
_symmetry.space_group_name_H-M   'P 1'
#
loop_
_entity.id
_entity.type
_entity.pdbx_description
1 polymer ?
#
loop_
_entity_poly.entity_id
_entity_poly.type
_entity_poly.pdbx_seq_one_letter_code
_entity_poly.pdbx_strand_id
1 'polypeptide(L)'
;MGLTAFPLESGDLVVENRTALKCAHGCRNYGERLSCPPHIHSIEEFRKILSEYSDVLLLVEEHDTADVQDVLEAWGKFQKESFRKMFELEQEAFRKGFIYAHLLRPGPCSECKKCNLEKCVKPEIRRFPPEAVGVNLQKVLEKAGIKLEFCKPDKTVCVGILLAG
;
A
#
# COMPACT_ATOMS: atom_id res chain seq x y z
N MET A 1 -12.94 14.40 -5.00
CA MET A 1 -12.16 13.15 -4.88
C MET A 1 -10.70 13.54 -4.89
N GLY A 2 -9.98 13.38 -3.77
CA GLY A 2 -8.58 13.78 -3.60
C GLY A 2 -7.57 12.67 -3.96
N LEU A 3 -8.03 11.65 -4.70
CA LEU A 3 -7.22 10.52 -5.15
C LEU A 3 -6.69 10.82 -6.57
N THR A 4 -5.38 10.85 -6.72
CA THR A 4 -4.68 11.04 -8.00
C THR A 4 -4.05 9.71 -8.43
N ALA A 5 -4.19 9.37 -9.71
CA ALA A 5 -3.60 8.17 -10.29
C ALA A 5 -2.49 8.54 -11.28
N PHE A 6 -1.34 7.89 -11.15
CA PHE A 6 -0.19 8.05 -12.02
C PHE A 6 0.08 6.73 -12.72
N PRO A 7 -0.04 6.65 -14.06
CA PRO A 7 0.33 5.45 -14.79
C PRO A 7 1.84 5.27 -14.77
N LEU A 8 2.27 4.04 -14.49
CA LEU A 8 3.66 3.59 -14.46
C LEU A 8 3.74 2.21 -15.10
N GLU A 9 4.96 1.76 -15.40
CA GLU A 9 5.22 0.37 -15.78
C GLU A 9 5.66 -0.44 -14.55
N SER A 10 5.51 -1.77 -14.59
CA SER A 10 5.98 -2.64 -13.50
C SER A 10 7.48 -2.47 -13.21
N GLY A 11 8.29 -2.15 -14.23
CA GLY A 11 9.71 -1.84 -14.10
C GLY A 11 10.02 -0.56 -13.30
N ASP A 12 9.05 0.34 -13.13
CA ASP A 12 9.20 1.53 -12.29
C ASP A 12 9.01 1.22 -10.79
N LEU A 13 8.44 0.07 -10.45
CA LEU A 13 8.33 -0.38 -9.07
C LEU A 13 9.67 -0.87 -8.53
N VAL A 14 10.36 0.01 -7.81
CA VAL A 14 11.67 -0.29 -7.24
C VAL A 14 11.53 -1.20 -6.01
N VAL A 15 11.86 -2.50 -6.16
CA VAL A 15 11.80 -3.50 -5.08
C VAL A 15 13.18 -3.76 -4.46
N GLU A 16 13.36 -3.47 -3.18
CA GLU A 16 14.65 -3.58 -2.47
C GLU A 16 14.56 -4.47 -1.22
N ASN A 17 15.53 -5.37 -1.01
CA ASN A 17 15.53 -6.28 0.16
C ASN A 17 15.73 -5.54 1.50
N ARG A 18 16.38 -4.38 1.50
CA ARG A 18 16.64 -3.58 2.72
C ARG A 18 15.36 -2.99 3.36
N THR A 19 14.25 -2.96 2.63
CA THR A 19 12.93 -2.60 3.19
C THR A 19 12.51 -3.56 4.31
N ALA A 20 12.86 -4.85 4.20
CA ALA A 20 12.61 -5.85 5.24
C ALA A 20 13.28 -5.47 6.57
N LEU A 21 14.48 -4.87 6.54
CA LEU A 21 15.16 -4.38 7.74
C LEU A 21 14.33 -3.29 8.43
N LYS A 22 13.76 -2.35 7.67
CA LYS A 22 12.90 -1.29 8.20
C LYS A 22 11.57 -1.84 8.72
N CYS A 23 11.01 -2.85 8.05
CA CYS A 23 9.79 -3.50 8.51
C CYS A 23 10.04 -4.23 9.84
N ALA A 24 11.04 -5.11 9.91
CA ALA A 24 11.32 -5.96 11.06
C ALA A 24 11.86 -5.22 12.30
N HIS A 25 12.60 -4.11 12.10
CA HIS A 25 13.25 -3.39 13.21
C HIS A 25 12.79 -1.94 13.39
N GLY A 26 11.99 -1.40 12.47
CA GLY A 26 11.52 -0.02 12.50
C GLY A 26 10.00 0.14 12.60
N CYS A 27 9.22 -0.89 12.27
CA CYS A 27 7.76 -0.84 12.34
C CYS A 27 7.25 -1.39 13.67
N ARG A 28 6.51 -0.57 14.43
CA ARG A 28 5.86 -1.00 15.69
C ARG A 28 4.78 -2.06 15.47
N ASN A 29 4.26 -2.17 14.25
CA ASN A 29 3.17 -3.07 13.88
C ASN A 29 3.65 -4.32 13.12
N TYR A 30 4.97 -4.59 13.10
CA TYR A 30 5.51 -5.77 12.46
C TYR A 30 4.89 -7.06 13.04
N GLY A 31 4.43 -7.96 12.18
CA GLY A 31 3.76 -9.20 12.60
C GLY A 31 2.38 -9.04 13.25
N GLU A 32 1.86 -7.82 13.44
CA GLU A 32 0.57 -7.62 14.13
C GLU A 32 -0.66 -7.87 13.23
N ARG A 33 -0.45 -7.99 11.91
CA ARG A 33 -1.51 -8.16 10.90
C ARG A 33 -1.15 -9.28 9.92
N LEU A 34 -2.13 -10.11 9.56
CA LEU A 34 -2.01 -11.13 8.50
C LEU A 34 -1.79 -10.56 7.08
N SER A 35 -1.75 -9.23 6.93
CA SER A 35 -1.39 -8.52 5.70
C SER A 35 0.07 -8.04 5.71
N CYS A 36 0.83 -8.35 6.76
CA CYS A 36 2.20 -7.89 6.96
C CYS A 36 3.13 -9.10 7.08
N PRO A 37 4.44 -8.92 6.87
CA PRO A 37 5.41 -9.99 7.08
C PRO A 37 5.41 -10.37 8.57
N PRO A 38 5.66 -11.64 8.92
CA PRO A 38 6.05 -12.73 8.02
C PRO A 38 4.86 -13.51 7.41
N HIS A 39 3.64 -12.99 7.47
CA HIS A 39 2.42 -13.73 7.10
C HIS A 39 2.01 -13.63 5.61
N ILE A 40 2.87 -13.03 4.79
CA ILE A 40 2.64 -12.79 3.37
C ILE A 40 3.83 -13.28 2.54
N HIS A 41 3.74 -13.19 1.22
CA HIS A 41 4.82 -13.50 0.29
C HIS A 41 6.12 -12.78 0.67
N SER A 42 7.24 -13.48 0.49
CA SER A 42 8.58 -12.90 0.56
C SER A 42 8.81 -11.89 -0.56
N ILE A 43 9.81 -11.04 -0.39
CA ILE A 43 10.22 -10.07 -1.42
C ILE A 43 10.62 -10.79 -2.73
N GLU A 44 11.28 -11.95 -2.64
CA GLU A 44 11.66 -12.72 -3.83
C GLU A 44 10.47 -13.35 -4.55
N GLU A 45 9.46 -13.84 -3.82
CA GLU A 45 8.20 -14.30 -4.42
C GLU A 45 7.46 -13.16 -5.08
N PHE A 46 7.41 -11.99 -4.42
CA PHE A 46 6.77 -10.81 -4.99
C PHE A 46 7.45 -10.34 -6.27
N ARG A 47 8.79 -10.41 -6.39
CA ARG A 47 9.47 -10.09 -7.66
C ARG A 47 9.01 -10.97 -8.82
N LYS A 48 8.78 -12.26 -8.56
CA LYS A 48 8.28 -13.19 -9.58
C LYS A 48 6.86 -12.83 -9.99
N ILE A 49 5.98 -12.59 -9.01
CA ILE A 49 4.60 -12.15 -9.25
C ILE A 49 4.59 -10.83 -10.04
N LEU A 50 5.38 -9.84 -9.61
CA LEU A 50 5.47 -8.53 -10.26
C LEU A 50 5.93 -8.63 -11.73
N SER A 51 6.77 -9.61 -12.06
CA SER A 51 7.23 -9.82 -13.44
C SER A 51 6.15 -10.29 -14.41
N GLU A 52 4.99 -10.72 -13.88
CA GLU A 52 3.82 -11.11 -14.68
C GLU A 52 2.90 -9.91 -15.01
N TYR A 53 3.18 -8.73 -14.46
CA TYR A 53 2.43 -7.50 -14.72
C TYR A 53 3.23 -6.55 -15.64
N SER A 54 2.53 -5.88 -16.55
CA SER A 54 3.08 -4.77 -17.36
C SER A 54 2.70 -3.41 -16.81
N ASP A 55 1.42 -3.24 -16.48
CA ASP A 55 0.85 -1.93 -16.16
C ASP A 55 0.65 -1.76 -14.65
N VAL A 56 0.93 -0.54 -14.18
CA VAL A 56 0.80 -0.18 -12.78
C VAL A 56 0.15 1.18 -12.67
N LEU A 57 -0.78 1.33 -11.72
CA LEU A 57 -1.29 2.62 -11.29
C LEU A 57 -0.79 2.93 -9.89
N LEU A 58 0.03 3.96 -9.77
CA LEU A 58 0.37 4.55 -8.48
C LEU A 58 -0.79 5.45 -8.05
N LEU A 59 -1.37 5.15 -6.90
CA LEU A 59 -2.55 5.81 -6.36
C LEU A 59 -2.13 6.64 -5.14
N VAL A 60 -2.34 7.96 -5.19
CA VAL A 60 -1.88 8.89 -4.16
C VAL A 60 -3.07 9.71 -3.67
N GLU A 61 -3.33 9.69 -2.36
CA GLU A 61 -4.31 10.56 -1.73
C GLU A 61 -3.65 11.38 -0.61
N GLU A 62 -3.77 12.69 -0.71
CA GLU A 62 -3.32 13.63 0.31
C GLU A 62 -4.45 13.91 1.30
N HIS A 63 -4.13 13.89 2.58
CA HIS A 63 -5.00 14.28 3.68
C HIS A 63 -4.40 15.48 4.39
N ASP A 64 -5.22 16.51 4.57
CA ASP A 64 -4.87 17.66 5.42
C ASP A 64 -4.97 17.23 6.88
N THR A 65 -3.86 17.38 7.60
CA THR A 65 -3.74 17.04 9.02
C THR A 65 -3.39 18.24 9.88
N ALA A 66 -3.49 19.48 9.36
CA ALA A 66 -3.16 20.70 10.09
C ALA A 66 -3.95 20.85 11.40
N ASP A 67 -5.23 20.45 11.40
CA ASP A 67 -6.11 20.55 12.58
C ASP A 67 -6.22 19.23 13.38
N VAL A 68 -5.42 18.22 13.05
CA VAL A 68 -5.47 16.90 13.69
C VAL A 68 -4.56 16.88 14.91
N GLN A 69 -5.16 16.84 16.10
CA GLN A 69 -4.42 16.82 17.38
C GLN A 69 -3.53 15.57 17.54
N ASP A 70 -3.99 14.41 17.07
CA ASP A 70 -3.20 13.17 17.05
C ASP A 70 -3.25 12.53 15.66
N VAL A 71 -2.21 12.82 14.87
CA VAL A 71 -2.06 12.29 13.51
C VAL A 71 -1.95 10.76 13.52
N LEU A 72 -1.39 10.15 14.57
CA LEU A 72 -1.23 8.69 14.66
C LEU A 72 -2.59 7.99 14.89
N GLU A 73 -3.47 8.58 15.70
CA GLU A 73 -4.83 8.07 15.87
C GLU A 73 -5.66 8.23 14.59
N ALA A 74 -5.53 9.38 13.92
CA ALA A 74 -6.23 9.64 12.67
C ALA A 74 -5.70 8.81 11.49
N TRP A 75 -4.43 8.40 11.54
CA TRP A 75 -3.75 7.65 10.48
C TRP A 75 -4.51 6.38 10.08
N GLY A 76 -4.97 5.59 11.06
CA GLY A 76 -5.72 4.36 10.79
C GLY A 76 -7.04 4.60 10.04
N LYS A 77 -7.67 5.76 10.28
CA LYS A 77 -8.89 6.20 9.58
C LYS A 77 -8.58 6.61 8.15
N PHE A 78 -7.58 7.47 7.94
CA PHE A 78 -7.15 7.88 6.60
C PHE A 78 -6.76 6.69 5.73
N GLN A 79 -5.96 5.77 6.26
CA GLN A 79 -5.61 4.53 5.57
C GLN A 79 -6.82 3.71 5.15
N LYS A 80 -7.82 3.59 6.03
CA LYS A 80 -9.03 2.82 5.75
C LYS A 80 -9.90 3.48 4.69
N GLU A 81 -10.04 4.80 4.75
CA GLU A 81 -10.81 5.58 3.77
C GLU A 81 -10.14 5.58 2.40
N SER A 82 -8.83 5.82 2.35
CA SER A 82 -8.04 5.74 1.11
C SER A 82 -8.04 4.33 0.53
N PHE A 83 -7.86 3.31 1.38
CA PHE A 83 -7.94 1.92 0.93
C PHE A 83 -9.27 1.60 0.25
N ARG A 84 -10.42 2.03 0.80
CA ARG A 84 -11.73 1.79 0.19
C ARG A 84 -11.85 2.40 -1.20
N LYS A 85 -11.44 3.66 -1.36
CA LYS A 85 -11.44 4.35 -2.67
C LYS A 85 -10.54 3.64 -3.68
N MET A 86 -9.33 3.26 -3.26
CA MET A 86 -8.38 2.55 -4.11
C MET A 86 -8.87 1.12 -4.44
N PHE A 87 -9.56 0.45 -3.51
CA PHE A 87 -10.10 -0.90 -3.70
C PHE A 87 -11.30 -0.92 -4.64
N GLU A 88 -12.08 0.15 -4.70
CA GLU A 88 -13.10 0.34 -5.74
C GLU A 88 -12.49 0.37 -7.15
N LEU A 89 -11.29 0.95 -7.31
CA LEU A 89 -10.56 0.93 -8.59
C LEU A 89 -10.08 -0.48 -8.95
N GLU A 90 -9.62 -1.29 -8.00
CA GLU A 90 -9.30 -2.70 -8.25
C GLU A 90 -10.53 -3.47 -8.76
N GLN A 91 -11.67 -3.30 -8.10
CA GLN A 91 -12.92 -3.94 -8.52
C GLN A 91 -13.37 -3.46 -9.91
N GLU A 92 -13.17 -2.19 -10.22
CA GLU A 92 -13.49 -1.64 -11.54
C GLU A 92 -12.55 -2.16 -12.63
N ALA A 93 -11.26 -2.29 -12.34
CA ALA A 93 -10.30 -2.93 -13.24
C ALA A 93 -10.70 -4.38 -13.52
N PHE A 94 -11.10 -5.13 -12.48
CA PHE A 94 -11.61 -6.49 -12.63
C PHE A 94 -12.84 -6.54 -13.55
N ARG A 95 -13.83 -5.64 -13.37
CA ARG A 95 -15.02 -5.57 -14.24
C ARG A 95 -14.69 -5.25 -15.70
N LYS A 96 -13.57 -4.58 -15.95
CA LYS A 96 -13.07 -4.24 -17.29
C LYS A 96 -12.20 -5.34 -17.93
N GLY A 97 -12.04 -6.49 -17.26
CA GLY A 97 -11.35 -7.66 -17.81
C GLY A 97 -9.93 -7.87 -17.27
N PHE A 98 -9.42 -7.00 -16.40
CA PHE A 98 -8.14 -7.21 -15.71
C PHE A 98 -8.34 -8.18 -14.53
N ILE A 99 -8.52 -9.46 -14.83
CA ILE A 99 -8.95 -10.47 -13.84
C ILE A 99 -7.94 -10.72 -12.72
N TYR A 100 -6.66 -10.39 -12.94
CA TYR A 100 -5.59 -10.46 -11.94
C TYR A 100 -5.22 -9.10 -11.35
N ALA A 101 -6.06 -8.08 -11.54
CA ALA A 101 -5.85 -6.77 -10.92
C ALA A 101 -5.70 -6.91 -9.41
N HIS A 102 -4.62 -6.34 -8.85
CA HIS A 102 -4.30 -6.49 -7.44
C HIS A 102 -3.78 -5.20 -6.83
N LEU A 103 -4.47 -4.70 -5.82
CA LEU A 103 -4.14 -3.51 -5.07
C LEU A 103 -3.20 -3.83 -3.90
N LEU A 104 -2.09 -3.12 -3.84
CA LEU A 104 -1.28 -2.96 -2.64
C LEU A 104 -1.82 -1.75 -1.86
N ARG A 105 -2.23 -1.97 -0.60
CA ARG A 105 -2.97 -0.98 0.19
C ARG A 105 -2.06 0.07 0.85
N PRO A 106 -2.56 1.27 1.18
CA PRO A 106 -1.81 2.25 1.96
C PRO A 106 -1.61 1.77 3.40
N GLY A 107 -0.40 1.28 3.69
CA GLY A 107 0.05 0.78 4.99
C GLY A 107 -0.74 -0.42 5.55
N PRO A 108 -0.50 -0.81 6.82
CA PRO A 108 -1.01 -2.05 7.38
C PRO A 108 -2.55 -2.15 7.38
N CYS A 109 -3.07 -3.39 7.45
CA CYS A 109 -4.50 -3.62 7.52
C CYS A 109 -5.13 -3.00 8.79
N SER A 110 -6.18 -2.21 8.59
CA SER A 110 -6.97 -1.53 9.63
C SER A 110 -8.44 -1.98 9.65
N GLU A 111 -8.77 -3.13 9.04
CA GLU A 111 -10.16 -3.61 8.90
C GLU A 111 -10.74 -4.24 10.17
N CYS A 112 -9.86 -4.71 11.07
CA CYS A 112 -10.21 -5.31 12.35
C CYS A 112 -9.51 -4.52 13.46
N LYS A 113 -10.15 -4.38 14.62
CA LYS A 113 -9.52 -3.74 15.80
C LYS A 113 -8.24 -4.49 16.20
N LYS A 114 -8.35 -5.82 16.35
CA LYS A 114 -7.24 -6.74 16.58
C LYS A 114 -7.27 -7.87 15.55
N CYS A 115 -6.12 -8.25 15.01
CA CYS A 115 -6.00 -9.39 14.11
C CYS A 115 -5.74 -10.65 14.95
N ASN A 116 -6.37 -11.78 14.60
CA ASN A 116 -6.21 -13.04 15.34
C ASN A 116 -4.91 -13.79 15.00
N LEU A 117 -4.21 -13.40 13.92
CA LEU A 117 -2.98 -14.02 13.42
C LEU A 117 -3.07 -15.51 13.01
N GLU A 118 -4.24 -16.13 13.14
CA GLU A 118 -4.48 -17.52 12.72
C GLU A 118 -5.07 -17.58 11.32
N LYS A 119 -6.19 -16.89 11.10
CA LYS A 119 -6.91 -16.88 9.82
C LYS A 119 -7.67 -15.57 9.67
N CYS A 120 -7.49 -14.93 8.51
CA CYS A 120 -8.20 -13.70 8.21
C CYS A 120 -9.71 -13.97 8.11
N VAL A 121 -10.50 -13.20 8.86
CA VAL A 121 -11.96 -13.27 8.84
C VAL A 121 -12.60 -12.41 7.74
N LYS A 122 -11.77 -11.68 6.98
CA LYS A 122 -12.16 -10.84 5.82
C LYS A 122 -11.16 -11.01 4.66
N PRO A 123 -10.94 -12.24 4.16
CA PRO A 123 -9.92 -12.51 3.14
C PRO A 123 -10.14 -11.73 1.84
N GLU A 124 -11.39 -11.45 1.48
CA GLU A 124 -11.81 -10.77 0.25
C GLU A 124 -11.26 -9.34 0.11
N ILE A 125 -11.12 -8.63 1.24
CA ILE A 125 -10.54 -7.28 1.30
C ILE A 125 -9.11 -7.27 1.90
N ARG A 126 -8.50 -8.44 2.12
CA ARG A 126 -7.14 -8.51 2.64
C ARG A 126 -6.16 -8.16 1.52
N ARG A 127 -5.51 -7.01 1.63
CA ARG A 127 -4.37 -6.60 0.81
C ARG A 127 -3.17 -6.29 1.69
N PHE A 128 -1.96 -6.54 1.20
CA PHE A 128 -0.71 -6.18 1.87
C PHE A 128 -0.22 -4.82 1.38
N PRO A 129 0.54 -4.07 2.19
CA PRO A 129 1.08 -2.79 1.76
C PRO A 129 2.32 -2.95 0.86
N PRO A 130 2.62 -1.97 -0.02
CA PRO A 130 3.79 -2.02 -0.91
C PRO A 130 5.11 -2.34 -0.19
N GLU A 131 5.34 -1.71 0.96
CA GLU A 131 6.58 -1.80 1.72
C GLU A 131 6.78 -3.20 2.32
N ALA A 132 5.69 -3.94 2.55
CA ALA A 132 5.74 -5.29 3.12
C ALA A 132 6.34 -6.32 2.15
N VAL A 133 6.23 -6.07 0.85
CA VAL A 133 6.86 -6.87 -0.21
C VAL A 133 8.07 -6.17 -0.84
N GLY A 134 8.52 -5.12 -0.18
CA GLY A 134 9.79 -4.47 -0.44
C GLY A 134 9.80 -3.40 -1.51
N VAL A 135 8.64 -2.89 -1.90
CA VAL A 135 8.55 -1.69 -2.74
C VAL A 135 9.08 -0.48 -1.97
N ASN A 136 10.04 0.24 -2.55
CA ASN A 136 10.54 1.50 -2.04
C ASN A 136 9.66 2.64 -2.55
N LEU A 137 8.65 3.01 -1.74
CA LEU A 137 7.69 4.06 -2.11
C LEU A 137 8.34 5.40 -2.44
N GLN A 138 9.44 5.77 -1.79
CA GLN A 138 10.12 7.02 -2.09
C GLN A 138 10.60 7.06 -3.55
N LYS A 139 11.32 6.01 -3.97
CA LYS A 139 11.82 5.93 -5.34
C LYS A 139 10.69 5.82 -6.37
N VAL A 140 9.60 5.11 -6.04
CA VAL A 140 8.44 5.00 -6.92
C VAL A 140 7.72 6.35 -7.08
N LEU A 141 7.56 7.11 -6.00
CA LEU A 141 6.98 8.45 -6.07
C LEU A 141 7.85 9.41 -6.88
N GLU A 142 9.18 9.31 -6.75
CA GLU A 142 10.13 10.07 -7.58
C GLU A 142 9.96 9.76 -9.07
N LYS A 143 9.65 8.51 -9.45
CA LYS A 143 9.33 8.14 -10.85
C LYS A 143 8.06 8.83 -11.36
N ALA A 144 7.08 9.06 -10.48
CA ALA A 144 5.87 9.81 -10.78
C ALA A 144 6.05 11.35 -10.67
N GLY A 145 7.27 11.84 -10.43
CA GLY A 145 7.55 13.27 -10.27
C GLY A 145 7.12 13.85 -8.93
N ILE A 146 6.76 13.01 -7.96
CA ILE A 146 6.31 13.42 -6.63
C ILE A 146 7.50 13.36 -5.66
N LYS A 147 7.83 14.50 -5.07
CA LYS A 147 8.84 14.57 -4.00
C LYS A 147 8.17 14.41 -2.65
N LEU A 148 8.51 13.33 -1.94
CA LEU A 148 8.10 13.15 -0.55
C LEU A 148 8.84 14.16 0.33
N GLU A 149 8.06 15.00 1.01
CA GLU A 149 8.56 15.86 2.07
C GLU A 149 8.35 15.16 3.41
N PHE A 150 9.45 14.69 4.00
CA PHE A 150 9.42 14.10 5.33
C PHE A 150 9.22 15.18 6.39
N CYS A 151 8.62 14.80 7.53
CA CYS A 151 8.44 15.66 8.71
C CYS A 151 7.52 16.88 8.49
N LYS A 152 6.51 16.76 7.63
CA LYS A 152 5.41 17.72 7.52
C LYS A 152 4.18 17.23 8.30
N PRO A 153 3.95 17.72 9.54
CA PRO A 153 2.83 17.24 10.36
C PRO A 153 1.46 17.71 9.86
N ASP A 154 1.43 18.72 9.00
CA ASP A 154 0.24 19.31 8.39
C ASP A 154 -0.31 18.50 7.21
N LYS A 155 0.45 17.55 6.67
CA LYS A 155 0.01 16.73 5.53
C LYS A 155 0.40 15.27 5.69
N THR A 156 -0.55 14.40 5.34
CA THR A 156 -0.36 12.96 5.30
C THR A 156 -0.66 12.45 3.90
N VAL A 157 0.22 11.59 3.37
CA VAL A 157 0.03 10.98 2.05
C VAL A 157 -0.22 9.48 2.21
N CYS A 158 -1.37 9.02 1.71
CA CYS A 158 -1.68 7.60 1.57
C CYS A 158 -1.34 7.15 0.15
N VAL A 159 -0.53 6.10 0.04
CA VAL A 159 -0.05 5.58 -1.25
C VAL A 159 -0.48 4.13 -1.41
N GLY A 160 -1.22 3.85 -2.46
CA GLY A 160 -1.54 2.50 -2.92
C GLY A 160 -0.92 2.25 -4.30
N ILE A 161 -0.82 0.97 -4.68
CA ILE A 161 -0.32 0.58 -6.00
C ILE A 161 -1.27 -0.47 -6.55
N LEU A 162 -1.93 -0.18 -7.65
CA LEU A 162 -2.77 -1.16 -8.35
C LEU A 162 -1.95 -1.78 -9.48
N LEU A 163 -1.69 -3.07 -9.38
CA LEU A 163 -1.12 -3.87 -10.46
C LEU A 163 -2.25 -4.24 -11.42
N ALA A 164 -2.08 -3.98 -12.71
CA ALA A 164 -3.04 -4.31 -13.76
C ALA A 164 -2.28 -4.97 -14.92
N GLY A 165 -2.74 -6.12 -15.37
CA GLY A 165 -2.06 -6.95 -16.37
C GLY A 165 -2.76 -8.28 -16.53
#